data_AF-A0A519LAD3-F1
#
_entry.id   AF-A0A519LAD3-F1
#
_cell.length_a   1.000
_cell.length_b   1.000
_cell.length_c   1.000
_cell.angle_alpha   90.00
_cell.angle_beta   90.00
_cell.angle_gamma   90.00
#
_symmetry.space_group_name_H-M   'P 1'
#
loop_
_entity.id
_entity.type
_entity.pdbx_description
1 polymer ?
#
loop_
_entity_poly.entity_id
_entity_poly.type
_entity_poly.pdbx_seq_one_letter_code
_entity_poly.pdbx_strand_id
1 'polypeptide(L)'
;MSRKKKRTQPATPADIVARRQEKRELQARGLQVNIDPRSEEITGIWRPDCFQLLLKHKPMEAGAVTWLEEVIRTAAGENGQERRPDFIRATAEGAPGQTVTADMIAASEVLTVVQENMMAWELLLLFGLLKPDEALITRWRSVVVLCCPTATTPQRQGERVVAACERLLWVRENIGRLLRERQDRRKMAA
;
A
#
# COMPACT_ATOMS: atom_id res chain seq x y z
N MET A 1 21.43 18.99 21.11
CA MET A 1 20.95 20.01 20.16
C MET A 1 19.44 19.85 19.95
N SER A 2 18.64 20.82 20.40
CA SER A 2 17.18 20.75 20.37
C SER A 2 16.66 21.20 19.00
N ARG A 3 16.02 20.29 18.23
CA ARG A 3 15.39 20.63 16.94
C ARG A 3 14.18 21.53 17.22
N LYS A 4 14.31 22.84 16.97
CA LYS A 4 13.18 23.78 16.95
C LYS A 4 12.12 23.25 15.98
N LYS A 5 10.96 22.83 16.48
CA LYS A 5 9.77 22.53 15.67
C LYS A 5 9.46 23.78 14.82
N LYS A 6 9.63 23.66 13.51
CA LYS A 6 9.27 24.69 12.53
C LYS A 6 7.76 24.94 12.69
N ARG A 7 7.36 26.11 13.20
CA ARG A 7 5.94 26.50 13.29
C ARG A 7 5.39 26.53 11.87
N THR A 8 4.38 25.70 11.61
CA THR A 8 3.62 25.70 10.36
C THR A 8 3.05 27.09 10.15
N GLN A 9 3.32 27.72 9.01
CA GLN A 9 2.69 28.99 8.67
C GLN A 9 1.17 28.82 8.63
N PRO A 10 0.38 29.81 9.08
CA PRO A 10 -1.07 29.74 8.99
C PRO A 10 -1.49 29.60 7.53
N ALA A 11 -2.43 28.69 7.26
CA ALA A 11 -2.95 28.44 5.92
C ALA A 11 -3.57 29.71 5.34
N THR A 12 -3.34 29.97 4.05
CA THR A 12 -3.97 31.12 3.38
C THR A 12 -5.46 30.84 3.15
N PRO A 13 -6.31 31.87 3.00
CA PRO A 13 -7.73 31.67 2.68
C PRO A 13 -7.98 30.83 1.42
N ALA A 14 -7.09 30.92 0.42
CA ALA A 14 -7.15 30.10 -0.79
C ALA A 14 -6.88 28.62 -0.52
N ASP A 15 -5.93 28.30 0.38
CA ASP A 15 -5.63 26.93 0.79
C ASP A 15 -6.83 26.29 1.51
N ILE A 16 -7.53 27.07 2.33
CA ILE A 16 -8.74 26.61 3.04
C ILE A 16 -9.86 26.32 2.05
N VAL A 17 -10.11 27.19 1.07
CA VAL A 17 -11.14 26.97 0.03
C VAL A 17 -10.83 25.71 -0.79
N ALA A 18 -9.57 25.51 -1.20
CA ALA A 18 -9.15 24.31 -1.92
C ALA A 18 -9.35 23.03 -1.08
N ARG A 19 -9.02 23.06 0.22
CA ARG A 19 -9.23 21.93 1.15
C ARG A 19 -10.71 21.61 1.36
N ARG A 20 -11.58 22.63 1.42
CA ARG A 20 -13.04 22.43 1.50
C ARG A 20 -13.61 21.79 0.26
N GLN A 21 -13.09 22.18 -0.90
CA GLN A 21 -13.49 21.57 -2.17
C GLN A 21 -13.03 20.11 -2.23
N GLU A 22 -11.76 19.82 -1.89
CA GLU A 22 -11.24 18.46 -1.77
C GLU A 22 -12.10 17.61 -0.81
N LYS A 23 -12.44 18.15 0.37
CA LYS A 23 -13.34 17.48 1.33
C LYS A 23 -14.70 17.14 0.72
N ARG A 24 -15.34 18.08 0.02
CA ARG A 24 -16.65 17.84 -0.62
C ARG A 24 -16.57 16.77 -1.69
N GLU A 25 -15.52 16.80 -2.51
CA GLU A 25 -15.27 15.79 -3.55
C GLU A 25 -15.08 14.40 -2.93
N LEU A 26 -14.34 14.29 -1.82
CA LEU A 26 -14.12 13.03 -1.11
C LEU A 26 -15.41 12.46 -0.51
N GLN A 27 -16.20 13.32 0.14
CA GLN A 27 -17.50 12.93 0.71
C GLN A 27 -18.49 12.53 -0.38
N ALA A 28 -18.53 13.25 -1.50
CA ALA A 28 -19.38 12.91 -2.64
C ALA A 28 -19.03 11.54 -3.25
N ARG A 29 -17.76 11.13 -3.15
CA ARG A 29 -17.27 9.81 -3.58
C ARG A 29 -17.50 8.70 -2.56
N GLY A 30 -18.06 9.02 -1.39
CA GLY A 30 -18.28 8.06 -0.30
C GLY A 30 -17.01 7.64 0.46
N LEU A 31 -15.89 8.35 0.23
CA LEU A 31 -14.61 8.00 0.86
C LEU A 31 -14.60 8.43 2.32
N GLN A 32 -14.15 7.54 3.19
CA GLN A 32 -13.99 7.83 4.60
C GLN A 32 -12.58 8.42 4.82
N VAL A 33 -12.54 9.68 5.27
CA VAL A 33 -11.29 10.39 5.55
C VAL A 33 -11.34 11.07 6.92
N ASN A 34 -10.24 10.99 7.65
CA ASN A 34 -10.06 11.75 8.88
C ASN A 34 -9.52 13.13 8.53
N ILE A 35 -10.16 14.17 9.07
CA ILE A 35 -9.82 15.56 8.80
C ILE A 35 -9.58 16.26 10.13
N ASP A 36 -8.49 17.02 10.23
CA ASP A 36 -8.28 17.91 11.37
C ASP A 36 -9.29 19.07 11.31
N PRO A 37 -10.16 19.25 12.33
CA PRO A 37 -11.19 20.28 12.32
C PRO A 37 -10.64 21.71 12.32
N ARG A 38 -9.35 21.91 12.69
CA ARG A 38 -8.74 23.25 12.76
C ARG A 38 -8.07 23.68 11.46
N SER A 39 -7.42 22.74 10.78
CA SER A 39 -6.65 23.00 9.56
C SER A 39 -7.37 22.54 8.29
N GLU A 40 -8.47 21.80 8.43
CA GLU A 40 -9.21 21.14 7.34
C GLU A 40 -8.33 20.22 6.50
N GLU A 41 -7.17 19.82 7.03
CA GLU A 41 -6.25 18.90 6.37
C GLU A 41 -6.67 17.45 6.61
N ILE A 42 -6.60 16.63 5.55
CA ILE A 42 -6.80 15.18 5.66
C ILE A 42 -5.63 14.56 6.45
N THR A 43 -5.92 14.11 7.67
CA THR A 43 -4.95 13.50 8.58
C THR A 43 -4.90 11.98 8.48
N GLY A 44 -5.89 11.37 7.82
CA GLY A 44 -5.89 9.94 7.57
C GLY A 44 -6.92 9.53 6.53
N ILE A 45 -6.70 8.37 5.93
CA ILE A 45 -7.62 7.77 4.97
C ILE A 45 -7.70 6.27 5.27
N TRP A 46 -8.89 5.69 5.13
CA TRP A 46 -9.02 4.25 5.22
C TRP A 46 -8.27 3.60 4.05
N ARG A 47 -7.58 2.50 4.32
CA ARG A 47 -6.71 1.83 3.35
C ARG A 47 -7.43 1.49 2.03
N PRO A 48 -8.67 0.94 2.02
CA PRO A 48 -9.42 0.70 0.78
C PRO A 48 -9.70 1.99 -0.02
N ASP A 49 -9.88 3.10 0.69
CA ASP A 49 -10.22 4.40 0.12
C ASP A 49 -8.98 5.17 -0.38
N CYS A 50 -7.78 4.80 0.10
CA CYS A 50 -6.52 5.46 -0.26
C CYS A 50 -6.24 5.39 -1.76
N PHE A 51 -6.37 4.20 -2.34
CA PHE A 51 -6.15 4.01 -3.77
C PHE A 51 -7.33 4.46 -4.61
N GLN A 52 -8.56 4.41 -4.10
CA GLN A 52 -9.69 5.04 -4.77
C GLN A 52 -9.46 6.56 -4.91
N LEU A 53 -8.98 7.21 -3.85
CA LEU A 53 -8.61 8.63 -3.91
C LEU A 53 -7.53 8.88 -4.97
N LEU A 54 -6.44 8.12 -4.93
CA LEU A 54 -5.24 8.37 -5.74
C LEU A 54 -5.40 8.00 -7.22
N LEU A 55 -6.20 6.96 -7.53
CA LEU A 55 -6.30 6.40 -8.89
C LEU A 55 -7.47 6.96 -9.71
N LYS A 56 -8.25 7.92 -9.20
CA LYS A 56 -9.31 8.70 -9.92
C LYS A 56 -9.78 8.09 -11.26
N HIS A 57 -10.68 7.10 -11.20
CA HIS A 57 -11.29 6.41 -12.37
C HIS A 57 -10.43 5.39 -13.12
N LYS A 58 -9.40 4.82 -12.48
CA LYS A 58 -8.58 3.71 -13.00
C LYS A 58 -8.91 2.38 -12.30
N PRO A 59 -9.98 1.66 -12.71
CA PRO A 59 -10.46 0.47 -12.02
C PRO A 59 -9.52 -0.74 -12.17
N MET A 60 -8.77 -0.84 -13.26
CA MET A 60 -7.84 -1.94 -13.50
C MET A 60 -6.66 -1.88 -12.53
N GLU A 61 -6.08 -0.69 -12.39
CA GLU A 61 -5.00 -0.38 -11.47
C GLU A 61 -5.46 -0.57 -10.01
N ALA A 62 -6.67 -0.13 -9.67
CA ALA A 62 -7.26 -0.40 -8.36
C ALA A 62 -7.38 -1.91 -8.10
N GLY A 63 -7.84 -2.68 -9.08
CA GLY A 63 -7.89 -4.15 -8.98
C GLY A 63 -6.51 -4.79 -8.83
N ALA A 64 -5.47 -4.22 -9.45
CA ALA A 64 -4.09 -4.70 -9.27
C ALA A 64 -3.57 -4.44 -7.85
N VAL A 65 -3.93 -3.31 -7.25
CA VAL A 65 -3.62 -3.01 -5.85
C VAL A 65 -4.33 -3.98 -4.90
N THR A 66 -5.63 -4.22 -5.10
CA THR A 66 -6.38 -5.21 -4.30
C THR A 66 -5.77 -6.61 -4.42
N TRP A 67 -5.37 -7.01 -5.63
CA TRP A 67 -4.66 -8.27 -5.84
C TRP A 67 -3.34 -8.32 -5.06
N LEU A 68 -2.51 -7.27 -5.12
CA LEU A 68 -1.25 -7.22 -4.38
C LEU A 68 -1.48 -7.31 -2.87
N GLU A 69 -2.51 -6.61 -2.38
CA GLU A 69 -2.91 -6.65 -0.98
C GLU A 69 -3.25 -8.07 -0.53
N GLU A 70 -4.08 -8.79 -1.31
CA GLU A 70 -4.44 -10.18 -1.03
C GLU A 70 -3.22 -11.11 -1.00
N VAL A 71 -2.27 -10.92 -1.93
CA VAL A 71 -1.01 -11.65 -1.95
C VAL A 71 -0.18 -11.38 -0.69
N ILE A 72 -0.08 -10.11 -0.26
CA ILE A 72 0.63 -9.73 0.99
C ILE A 72 -0.01 -10.41 2.20
N ARG A 73 -1.34 -10.34 2.32
CA ARG A 73 -2.10 -10.93 3.43
C ARG A 73 -1.96 -12.45 3.47
N THR A 74 -1.97 -13.09 2.30
CA THR A 74 -1.78 -14.54 2.16
C THR A 74 -0.37 -14.95 2.54
N ALA A 75 0.66 -14.23 2.05
CA ALA A 75 2.05 -14.47 2.42
C ALA A 75 2.30 -14.25 3.93
N ALA A 76 1.59 -13.30 4.55
CA ALA A 76 1.63 -13.07 5.99
C ALA A 76 0.87 -14.11 6.83
N GLY A 77 0.17 -15.06 6.19
CA GLY A 77 -0.62 -16.08 6.87
C GLY A 77 -1.93 -15.57 7.48
N GLU A 78 -2.39 -14.37 7.10
CA GLU A 78 -3.60 -13.76 7.66
C GLU A 78 -4.88 -14.57 7.37
N ASN A 79 -4.89 -15.25 6.22
CA ASN A 79 -6.01 -16.07 5.73
C ASN A 79 -5.89 -17.56 6.13
N GLY A 80 -4.85 -17.95 6.87
CA GLY A 80 -4.65 -19.35 7.28
C GLY A 80 -5.63 -19.78 8.38
N GLN A 81 -6.16 -21.01 8.27
CA GLN A 81 -7.07 -21.59 9.28
C GLN A 81 -6.43 -21.74 10.68
N GLU A 82 -5.11 -21.59 10.79
CA GLU A 82 -4.34 -21.72 12.03
C GLU A 82 -4.39 -20.48 12.93
N ARG A 83 -5.00 -19.38 12.48
CA ARG A 83 -5.31 -18.21 13.32
C ARG A 83 -6.48 -18.53 14.27
N ARG A 84 -6.31 -19.53 15.14
CA ARG A 84 -7.26 -19.77 16.23
C ARG A 84 -7.08 -18.71 17.33
N PRO A 85 -8.17 -18.24 17.95
CA PRO A 85 -8.11 -17.30 19.06
C PRO A 85 -7.49 -17.96 20.30
N ASP A 86 -6.33 -17.44 20.72
CA ASP A 86 -5.72 -17.42 22.06
C ASP A 86 -5.70 -18.67 22.97
N PHE A 87 -6.09 -19.86 22.51
CA PHE A 87 -5.95 -21.11 23.27
C PHE A 87 -5.13 -22.13 22.48
N ILE A 88 -3.84 -22.25 22.82
CA ILE A 88 -3.04 -23.49 22.94
C ILE A 88 -1.59 -23.05 23.25
N ARG A 89 -1.27 -22.94 24.53
CA ARG A 89 0.10 -23.07 25.06
C ARG A 89 0.15 -24.41 25.78
N ALA A 90 0.63 -25.48 25.12
CA ALA A 90 1.29 -26.66 25.73
C ALA A 90 1.34 -27.85 24.75
N THR A 91 2.24 -27.82 23.76
CA THR A 91 2.72 -29.04 23.08
C THR A 91 4.21 -28.88 22.76
N ALA A 92 4.95 -29.98 22.78
CA ALA A 92 6.39 -30.05 22.48
C ALA A 92 6.69 -30.13 20.97
N GLU A 93 5.65 -30.24 20.14
CA GLU A 93 5.70 -29.87 18.71
C GLU A 93 5.48 -28.36 18.61
N GLY A 94 6.33 -27.69 17.82
CA GLY A 94 6.49 -26.23 17.79
C GLY A 94 5.19 -25.43 17.78
N ALA A 95 5.24 -24.21 18.32
CA ALA A 95 4.08 -23.35 18.52
C ALA A 95 3.22 -23.24 17.23
N PRO A 96 1.91 -23.54 17.31
CA PRO A 96 0.99 -23.37 16.19
C PRO A 96 1.00 -21.92 15.70
N GLY A 97 1.15 -21.72 14.38
CA GLY A 97 1.47 -20.42 13.77
C GLY A 97 2.85 -20.37 13.08
N GLN A 98 3.59 -21.47 13.04
CA GLN A 98 4.85 -21.62 12.31
C GLN A 98 4.74 -22.53 11.06
N THR A 99 3.55 -22.99 10.73
CA THR A 99 3.31 -23.91 9.62
C THR A 99 3.19 -23.11 8.33
N VAL A 100 4.29 -23.06 7.58
CA VAL A 100 4.34 -22.43 6.26
C VAL A 100 3.47 -23.24 5.31
N THR A 101 2.31 -22.70 4.93
CA THR A 101 1.39 -23.35 3.99
C THR A 101 1.89 -23.25 2.54
N ALA A 102 1.41 -24.16 1.67
CA ALA A 102 1.72 -24.08 0.23
C ALA A 102 1.27 -22.74 -0.38
N ASP A 103 0.13 -22.20 0.08
CA ASP A 103 -0.38 -20.90 -0.36
C ASP A 103 0.52 -19.73 0.08
N MET A 104 1.07 -19.79 1.29
CA MET A 104 2.08 -18.81 1.75
C MET A 104 3.34 -18.87 0.91
N ILE A 105 3.81 -20.06 0.55
CA ILE A 105 4.99 -20.22 -0.32
C ILE A 105 4.69 -19.64 -1.71
N ALA A 106 3.57 -20.02 -2.32
CA ALA A 106 3.16 -19.52 -3.63
C ALA A 106 3.01 -17.99 -3.64
N ALA A 107 2.36 -17.42 -2.62
CA ALA A 107 2.23 -15.98 -2.47
C ALA A 107 3.59 -15.29 -2.28
N SER A 108 4.51 -15.90 -1.51
CA SER A 108 5.88 -15.39 -1.35
C SER A 108 6.67 -15.42 -2.67
N GLU A 109 6.47 -16.43 -3.52
CA GLU A 109 7.09 -16.47 -4.84
C GLU A 109 6.56 -15.35 -5.74
N VAL A 110 5.25 -15.10 -5.71
CA VAL A 110 4.60 -13.98 -6.40
C VAL A 110 5.17 -12.65 -5.91
N LEU A 111 5.28 -12.43 -4.59
CA LEU A 111 5.88 -11.22 -4.02
C LEU A 111 7.32 -11.03 -4.48
N THR A 112 8.09 -12.10 -4.60
CA THR A 112 9.47 -12.00 -5.07
C THR A 112 9.52 -11.59 -6.55
N VAL A 113 8.62 -12.11 -7.38
CA VAL A 113 8.48 -11.67 -8.78
C VAL A 113 8.08 -10.20 -8.86
N VAL A 114 7.16 -9.76 -8.00
CA VAL A 114 6.78 -8.33 -7.90
C VAL A 114 8.01 -7.49 -7.54
N GLN A 115 8.79 -7.88 -6.53
CA GLN A 115 9.99 -7.16 -6.12
C GLN A 115 11.05 -7.07 -7.21
N GLU A 116 11.23 -8.10 -8.03
CA GLU A 116 12.20 -8.11 -9.13
C GLU A 116 11.80 -7.24 -10.33
N ASN A 117 10.50 -6.95 -10.49
CA ASN A 117 9.97 -6.29 -11.68
C ASN A 117 9.50 -4.84 -11.42
N MET A 118 9.59 -4.38 -10.18
CA MET A 118 9.25 -3.02 -9.75
C MET A 118 10.49 -2.27 -9.26
N MET A 119 10.45 -0.95 -9.34
CA MET A 119 11.50 -0.12 -8.76
C MET A 119 11.39 -0.10 -7.23
N ALA A 120 12.54 0.02 -6.55
CA ALA A 120 12.59 0.02 -5.09
C ALA A 120 11.68 1.08 -4.44
N TRP A 121 11.57 2.28 -5.03
CA TRP A 121 10.70 3.34 -4.51
C TRP A 121 9.21 3.02 -4.71
N GLU A 122 8.83 2.30 -5.77
CA GLU A 122 7.45 1.87 -6.02
C GLU A 122 7.04 0.81 -5.00
N LEU A 123 7.93 -0.12 -4.68
CA LEU A 123 7.70 -1.13 -3.64
C LEU A 123 7.55 -0.49 -2.26
N LEU A 124 8.42 0.45 -1.90
CA LEU A 124 8.31 1.19 -0.63
C LEU A 124 7.00 1.97 -0.55
N LEU A 125 6.58 2.60 -1.65
CA LEU A 125 5.31 3.30 -1.75
C LEU A 125 4.13 2.34 -1.55
N LEU A 126 4.05 1.26 -2.33
CA LEU A 126 2.94 0.33 -2.29
C LEU A 126 2.86 -0.43 -0.97
N PHE A 127 3.96 -0.97 -0.47
CA PHE A 127 3.98 -1.69 0.82
C PHE A 127 3.78 -0.74 2.01
N GLY A 128 4.23 0.51 1.91
CA GLY A 128 3.97 1.53 2.91
C GLY A 128 2.49 1.91 2.99
N LEU A 129 1.74 1.81 1.89
CA LEU A 129 0.31 2.08 1.80
C LEU A 129 -0.56 0.84 2.03
N LEU A 130 -0.04 -0.39 1.86
CA LEU A 130 -0.79 -1.64 1.95
C LEU A 130 -0.54 -2.45 3.23
N LYS A 131 -0.17 -1.79 4.32
CA LYS A 131 0.09 -2.49 5.59
C LYS A 131 -1.12 -3.33 6.03
N PRO A 132 -0.95 -4.64 6.30
CA PRO A 132 -2.06 -5.56 6.57
C PRO A 132 -2.82 -5.26 7.87
N ASP A 133 -2.15 -4.72 8.89
CA ASP A 133 -2.76 -4.49 10.22
C ASP A 133 -3.24 -3.04 10.46
N GLU A 134 -3.06 -2.13 9.50
CA GLU A 134 -3.44 -0.72 9.64
C GLU A 134 -4.62 -0.38 8.71
N ALA A 135 -5.84 -0.48 9.22
CA ALA A 135 -7.04 -0.13 8.45
C ALA A 135 -7.11 1.39 8.12
N LEU A 136 -6.56 2.23 9.01
CA LEU A 136 -6.47 3.68 8.85
C LEU A 136 -5.02 4.10 8.63
N ILE A 137 -4.72 4.68 7.46
CA ILE A 137 -3.39 5.17 7.13
C ILE A 137 -3.32 6.66 7.48
N THR A 138 -2.70 6.99 8.61
CA THR A 138 -2.56 8.38 9.07
C THR A 138 -1.33 9.10 8.48
N ARG A 139 -0.39 8.35 7.89
CA ARG A 139 0.86 8.89 7.34
C ARG A 139 1.00 8.75 5.82
N TRP A 140 -0.09 8.50 5.12
CA TRP A 140 -0.07 8.22 3.67
C TRP A 140 0.63 9.33 2.88
N ARG A 141 0.36 10.62 3.20
CA ARG A 141 1.04 11.75 2.57
C ARG A 141 2.55 11.74 2.81
N SER A 142 2.99 11.41 4.02
CA SER A 142 4.41 11.30 4.33
C SER A 142 5.08 10.17 3.56
N VAL A 143 4.38 9.03 3.39
CA VAL A 143 4.85 7.91 2.57
C VAL A 143 5.01 8.34 1.11
N VAL A 144 4.00 9.01 0.54
CA VAL A 144 4.02 9.52 -0.83
C VAL A 144 5.17 10.53 -1.04
N VAL A 145 5.30 11.52 -0.15
CA VAL A 145 6.38 12.53 -0.22
C VAL A 145 7.76 11.89 -0.11
N LEU A 146 7.92 10.92 0.80
CA LEU A 146 9.19 10.22 1.01
C LEU A 146 9.60 9.40 -0.22
N CYS A 147 8.65 8.70 -0.84
CA CYS A 147 8.91 7.82 -1.98
C CYS A 147 8.93 8.56 -3.32
N CYS A 148 8.39 9.79 -3.37
CA CYS A 148 8.39 10.65 -4.55
C CYS A 148 9.14 11.98 -4.31
N PRO A 149 10.43 11.97 -3.92
CA PRO A 149 11.14 13.19 -3.50
C PRO A 149 11.34 14.21 -4.62
N THR A 150 11.35 13.77 -5.89
CA THR A 150 11.47 14.67 -7.05
C THR A 150 10.11 15.22 -7.50
N ALA A 151 9.00 14.75 -6.93
CA ALA A 151 7.66 15.27 -7.20
C ALA A 151 7.29 16.29 -6.11
N THR A 152 7.50 17.57 -6.42
CA THR A 152 7.30 18.67 -5.47
C THR A 152 5.86 19.17 -5.39
N THR A 153 4.99 18.76 -6.31
CA THR A 153 3.57 19.12 -6.34
C THR A 153 2.67 17.91 -6.08
N PRO A 154 1.51 18.08 -5.41
CA PRO A 154 0.56 16.98 -5.19
C PRO A 154 0.10 16.29 -6.49
N GLN A 155 -0.03 17.05 -7.58
CA GLN A 155 -0.39 16.52 -8.89
C GLN A 155 0.66 15.52 -9.40
N ARG A 156 1.95 15.91 -9.39
CA ARG A 156 3.05 15.04 -9.82
C ARG A 156 3.22 13.83 -8.90
N GLN A 157 2.93 13.99 -7.61
CA GLN A 157 2.91 12.87 -6.67
C GLN A 157 1.80 11.87 -7.03
N GLY A 158 0.60 12.35 -7.34
CA GLY A 158 -0.50 11.53 -7.84
C GLY A 158 -0.14 10.78 -9.12
N GLU A 159 0.44 11.47 -10.10
CA GLU A 159 0.92 10.86 -11.36
C GLU A 159 1.92 9.73 -11.12
N ARG A 160 2.82 9.88 -10.14
CA ARG A 160 3.77 8.82 -9.78
C ARG A 160 3.13 7.63 -9.09
N VAL A 161 2.14 7.87 -8.23
CA VAL A 161 1.35 6.78 -7.64
C VAL A 161 0.64 6.00 -8.74
N VAL A 162 0.03 6.70 -9.70
CA VAL A 162 -0.62 6.07 -10.86
C VAL A 162 0.38 5.24 -11.66
N ALA A 163 1.55 5.78 -12.00
CA ALA A 163 2.57 5.06 -12.74
C ALA A 163 3.05 3.78 -12.01
N ALA A 164 3.22 3.84 -10.69
CA ALA A 164 3.55 2.66 -9.88
C ALA A 164 2.44 1.59 -9.94
N CYS A 165 1.17 2.01 -9.95
CA CYS A 165 0.03 1.09 -10.05
C CYS A 165 -0.15 0.53 -11.47
N GLU A 166 0.17 1.29 -12.52
CA GLU A 166 0.23 0.81 -13.90
C GLU A 166 1.33 -0.24 -14.07
N ARG A 167 2.50 -0.02 -13.45
CA ARG A 167 3.58 -1.01 -13.43
C ARG A 167 3.15 -2.28 -12.70
N LEU A 168 2.46 -2.15 -11.57
CA LEU A 168 1.89 -3.29 -10.83
C LEU A 168 0.87 -4.06 -11.67
N LEU A 169 -0.01 -3.35 -12.38
CA LEU A 169 -0.98 -3.96 -13.29
C LEU A 169 -0.27 -4.79 -14.37
N TRP A 170 0.76 -4.25 -15.00
CA TRP A 170 1.57 -5.00 -15.96
C TRP A 170 2.18 -6.26 -15.35
N VAL A 171 2.74 -6.17 -14.13
CA VAL A 171 3.28 -7.35 -13.42
C VAL A 171 2.20 -8.40 -13.19
N ARG A 172 1.01 -7.98 -12.73
CA ARG A 172 -0.13 -8.87 -12.51
C ARG A 172 -0.55 -9.59 -13.79
N GLU A 173 -0.70 -8.86 -14.89
CA GLU A 173 -1.09 -9.42 -16.19
C GLU A 173 -0.05 -10.40 -16.76
N ASN A 174 1.22 -10.23 -16.38
CA ASN A 174 2.33 -11.05 -16.88
C ASN A 174 2.83 -12.09 -15.86
N ILE A 175 2.15 -12.27 -14.73
CA ILE A 175 2.68 -13.02 -13.59
C ILE A 175 3.06 -14.46 -13.95
N GLY A 176 2.24 -15.15 -14.75
CA GLY A 176 2.51 -16.53 -15.18
C GLY A 176 3.71 -16.66 -16.12
N ARG A 177 4.02 -15.63 -16.92
CA ARG A 177 5.26 -15.60 -17.71
C ARG A 177 6.47 -15.34 -16.80
N LEU A 178 6.38 -14.33 -15.95
CA LEU A 178 7.48 -13.92 -15.06
C LEU A 178 7.88 -15.02 -14.06
N LEU A 179 6.91 -15.78 -13.54
CA LEU A 179 7.19 -16.94 -12.67
C LEU A 179 7.97 -18.03 -13.41
N ARG A 180 7.60 -18.33 -14.67
CA ARG A 180 8.33 -19.32 -15.49
C ARG A 180 9.76 -18.87 -15.79
N GLU A 181 9.94 -17.62 -16.24
CA GLU A 181 11.27 -17.05 -16.49
C GLU A 181 12.16 -17.09 -15.24
N ARG A 182 11.60 -16.82 -14.06
CA ARG A 182 12.32 -16.94 -12.78
C ARG A 182 12.71 -18.39 -12.49
N GLN A 183 11.79 -19.35 -12.66
CA GLN A 183 12.08 -20.77 -12.44
C GLN A 183 13.19 -21.26 -13.37
N ASP A 184 13.17 -20.87 -14.64
CA ASP A 184 14.19 -21.25 -15.61
C ASP A 184 15.56 -20.65 -15.25
N ARG A 185 15.62 -19.37 -14.85
CA ARG A 185 16.86 -18.76 -14.35
C ARG A 185 17.43 -19.48 -13.12
N ARG A 186 16.56 -19.93 -12.20
CA ARG A 186 16.99 -20.71 -11.03
C ARG A 186 17.57 -22.07 -11.40
N LYS A 187 16.95 -22.76 -12.37
CA LYS A 187 17.45 -24.06 -12.87
C LYS A 187 18.80 -23.93 -13.58
N MET A 188 19.03 -22.83 -14.31
CA MET A 188 20.30 -22.58 -14.98
C MET A 188 21.44 -22.17 -14.02
N ALA A 189 21.10 -21.70 -12.82
CA ALA A 189 22.07 -21.27 -11.82
C ALA A 189 22.44 -22.37 -10.79
N ALA A 190 21.74 -23.50 -10.82
CA ALA A 190 21.96 -24.67 -9.95
C ALA A 190 22.74 -25.75 -10.70
#